data_AF-A0A366LQR4-F1
#
_entry.id   AF-A0A366LQR4-F1
#
_cell.length_a   1.000
_cell.length_b   1.000
_cell.length_c   1.000
_cell.angle_alpha   90.00
_cell.angle_beta   90.00
_cell.angle_gamma   90.00
#
_symmetry.space_group_name_H-M   'P 1'
#
loop_
_entity.id
_entity.type
_entity.pdbx_description
1 polymer ?
#
loop_
_entity_poly.entity_id
_entity_poly.type
_entity_poly.pdbx_seq_one_letter_code
_entity_poly.pdbx_strand_id
1 'polypeptide(L)'
;MSDQRAIINLDPMDPVVLAGGKRRTVILGLKDPGEAVRAVPSLLADGVGSIELCGGFGPLAAAPVVEAVAGRVPVGLAMFGMESLTSVAAYKARAEAGEAMTAAFIVIVPGTDPRTDRVVREHEGGRALFVAVPEESAAPEVAADLLASEGVELIELYGGFSPTGAARVIEAVDAAIPIGLAARA
;
A
#
# COMPACT_ATOMS: atom_id res chain seq x y z
N MET A 1 12.43 17.34 4.87
CA MET A 1 11.44 16.41 4.28
C MET A 1 10.19 16.50 5.14
N SER A 2 8.99 16.51 4.54
CA SER A 2 7.75 16.52 5.32
C SER A 2 7.63 15.22 6.13
N ASP A 3 7.03 15.31 7.31
CA ASP A 3 6.73 14.16 8.16
C ASP A 3 5.43 13.44 7.73
N GLN A 4 4.71 13.97 6.73
CA GLN A 4 3.46 13.41 6.22
C GLN A 4 3.64 12.74 4.85
N ARG A 5 2.96 11.61 4.64
CA ARG A 5 2.83 10.94 3.34
C ARG A 5 1.36 10.60 3.05
N ALA A 6 1.04 10.44 1.77
CA ALA A 6 -0.25 9.90 1.35
C ALA A 6 -0.08 8.59 0.58
N ILE A 7 -1.02 7.67 0.80
CA ILE A 7 -1.26 6.51 -0.07
C ILE A 7 -2.65 6.70 -0.66
N ILE A 8 -2.80 6.55 -1.98
CA ILE A 8 -4.10 6.59 -2.65
C ILE A 8 -4.43 5.17 -3.11
N ASN A 9 -5.51 4.61 -2.60
CA ASN A 9 -5.99 3.26 -2.89
C ASN A 9 -7.25 3.33 -3.76
N LEU A 10 -7.28 2.60 -4.89
CA LEU A 10 -8.47 2.51 -5.76
C LEU A 10 -9.49 1.50 -5.21
N ASP A 11 -9.96 1.76 -4.02
CA ASP A 11 -11.02 1.01 -3.36
C ASP A 11 -11.71 1.96 -2.37
N PRO A 12 -12.98 2.31 -2.58
CA PRO A 12 -13.71 3.24 -1.72
C PRO A 12 -13.77 2.76 -0.26
N MET A 13 -13.14 3.51 0.64
CA MET A 13 -13.18 3.24 2.08
C MET A 13 -12.95 4.52 2.89
N ASP A 14 -13.39 4.52 4.14
CA ASP A 14 -13.08 5.59 5.08
C ASP A 14 -11.56 5.76 5.22
N PRO A 15 -11.04 7.00 5.23
CA PRO A 15 -9.62 7.25 5.35
C PRO A 15 -8.97 6.52 6.53
N VAL A 16 -7.75 6.05 6.31
CA VAL A 16 -6.94 5.43 7.36
C VAL A 16 -5.79 6.37 7.69
N VAL A 17 -5.48 6.49 8.98
CA VAL A 17 -4.33 7.25 9.46
C VAL A 17 -3.46 6.33 10.28
N LEU A 18 -2.20 6.17 9.85
CA LEU A 18 -1.16 5.49 10.63
C LEU A 18 -0.16 6.56 11.09
N ALA A 19 0.14 6.63 12.39
CA ALA A 19 1.02 7.65 12.95
C ALA A 19 1.93 7.08 14.03
N GLY A 20 3.19 7.50 14.02
CA GLY A 20 4.22 7.12 14.98
C GLY A 20 5.26 8.22 15.10
N GLY A 21 5.54 8.64 16.34
CA GLY A 21 6.42 9.78 16.62
C GLY A 21 5.95 11.05 15.88
N LYS A 22 6.77 11.57 14.97
CA LYS A 22 6.42 12.72 14.12
C LYS A 22 5.81 12.32 12.78
N ARG A 23 5.96 11.06 12.35
CA ARG A 23 5.55 10.62 11.02
C ARG A 23 4.08 10.24 10.97
N ARG A 24 3.44 10.60 9.86
CA ARG A 24 2.02 10.32 9.61
C ARG A 24 1.80 9.87 8.17
N THR A 25 1.03 8.80 8.00
CA THR A 25 0.56 8.28 6.71
C THR A 25 -0.95 8.40 6.66
N VAL A 26 -1.47 9.07 5.64
CA VAL A 26 -2.91 9.05 5.32
C VAL A 26 -3.12 8.13 4.14
N ILE A 27 -4.02 7.15 4.26
CA ILE A 27 -4.49 6.35 3.14
C ILE A 27 -5.89 6.83 2.76
N LEU A 28 -6.08 7.18 1.49
CA LEU A 28 -7.35 7.60 0.92
C LEU A 28 -7.89 6.47 0.03
N GLY A 29 -9.06 5.94 0.37
CA GLY A 29 -9.80 5.02 -0.50
C GLY A 29 -10.67 5.80 -1.48
N LEU A 30 -10.37 5.72 -2.77
CA LEU A 30 -11.05 6.46 -3.83
C LEU A 30 -11.62 5.50 -4.87
N LYS A 31 -12.68 5.92 -5.57
CA LYS A 31 -13.37 5.02 -6.50
C LYS A 31 -12.68 4.87 -7.86
N ASP A 32 -11.97 5.91 -8.29
CA ASP A 32 -11.40 5.98 -9.64
C ASP A 32 -10.18 6.89 -9.71
N PRO A 33 -9.33 6.74 -10.76
CA PRO A 33 -8.16 7.59 -10.95
C PRO A 33 -8.48 9.09 -11.09
N GLY A 34 -9.68 9.45 -11.55
CA GLY A 34 -10.10 10.84 -11.64
C GLY A 34 -10.32 11.49 -10.27
N GLU A 35 -10.82 10.74 -9.28
CA GLU A 35 -10.85 11.18 -7.89
C GLU A 35 -9.45 11.37 -7.32
N ALA A 36 -8.51 10.49 -7.66
CA ALA A 36 -7.12 10.64 -7.25
C ALA A 36 -6.50 11.95 -7.76
N VAL A 37 -6.73 12.29 -9.03
CA VAL A 37 -6.30 13.59 -9.61
C VAL A 37 -6.90 14.76 -8.84
N ARG A 38 -8.20 14.71 -8.54
CA ARG A 38 -8.90 15.79 -7.80
C ARG A 38 -8.42 15.93 -6.35
N ALA A 39 -7.90 14.87 -5.74
CA ALA A 39 -7.39 14.91 -4.37
C ALA A 39 -6.00 15.57 -4.25
N VAL A 40 -5.22 15.61 -5.35
CA VAL A 40 -3.83 16.11 -5.33
C VAL A 40 -3.68 17.53 -4.77
N PRO A 41 -4.49 18.55 -5.17
CA PRO A 41 -4.34 19.90 -4.63
C PRO A 41 -4.48 19.96 -3.11
N SER A 42 -5.45 19.24 -2.54
CA SER A 42 -5.68 19.18 -1.10
C SER A 42 -4.53 18.46 -0.39
N LEU A 43 -4.06 17.33 -0.91
CA LEU A 43 -2.91 16.60 -0.36
C LEU A 43 -1.65 17.49 -0.31
N LEU A 44 -1.40 18.26 -1.38
CA LEU A 44 -0.27 19.18 -1.43
C LEU A 44 -0.44 20.37 -0.47
N ALA A 45 -1.67 20.89 -0.30
CA ALA A 45 -1.98 21.92 0.68
C ALA A 45 -1.79 21.44 2.12
N ASP A 46 -2.12 20.17 2.39
CA ASP A 46 -1.88 19.47 3.66
C ASP A 46 -0.40 19.14 3.90
N GLY A 47 0.48 19.48 2.97
CA GLY A 47 1.92 19.35 3.13
C GLY A 47 2.44 17.92 3.06
N VAL A 48 1.77 17.01 2.34
CA VAL A 48 2.35 15.66 2.09
C VAL A 48 3.72 15.80 1.42
N GLY A 49 4.68 14.96 1.80
CA GLY A 49 6.02 14.91 1.21
C GLY A 49 6.20 13.87 0.11
N SER A 50 5.21 12.98 -0.07
CA SER A 50 5.20 11.94 -1.10
C SER A 50 3.78 11.38 -1.26
N ILE A 51 3.48 10.87 -2.45
CA ILE A 51 2.25 10.13 -2.75
C ILE A 51 2.62 8.74 -3.27
N GLU A 52 1.99 7.69 -2.75
CA GLU A 52 2.14 6.33 -3.27
C GLU A 52 0.77 5.81 -3.73
N LEU A 53 0.73 5.14 -4.88
CA LEU A 53 -0.48 4.71 -5.56
C LEU A 53 -0.68 3.19 -5.41
N CYS A 54 -1.89 2.81 -5.02
CA CYS A 54 -2.29 1.49 -4.50
C CYS A 54 -3.61 1.02 -5.16
N GLY A 55 -3.88 -0.28 -5.14
CA GLY A 55 -5.17 -0.81 -5.63
C GLY A 55 -5.23 -0.97 -7.15
N GLY A 56 -4.13 -1.39 -7.77
CA GLY A 56 -4.11 -1.67 -9.21
C GLY A 56 -3.88 -0.45 -10.10
N PHE A 57 -3.36 0.66 -9.56
CA PHE A 57 -2.81 1.74 -10.38
C PHE A 57 -1.73 1.21 -11.32
N GLY A 58 -2.03 1.17 -12.61
CA GLY A 58 -1.03 1.02 -13.68
C GLY A 58 -0.54 2.39 -14.19
N PRO A 59 0.50 2.41 -15.06
CA PRO A 59 1.05 3.66 -15.60
C PRO A 59 0.02 4.58 -16.26
N LEU A 60 -0.97 4.01 -16.96
CA LEU A 60 -2.04 4.78 -17.61
C LEU A 60 -2.90 5.56 -16.60
N ALA A 61 -3.21 4.95 -15.45
CA ALA A 61 -4.00 5.58 -14.39
C ALA A 61 -3.15 6.53 -13.54
N ALA A 62 -1.86 6.23 -13.38
CA ALA A 62 -0.95 7.03 -12.58
C ALA A 62 -0.49 8.32 -13.27
N ALA A 63 -0.32 8.31 -14.59
CA ALA A 63 0.21 9.46 -15.34
C ALA A 63 -0.56 10.77 -15.09
N PRO A 64 -1.91 10.81 -15.12
CA PRO A 64 -2.66 12.02 -14.79
C PRO A 64 -2.43 12.50 -13.34
N VAL A 65 -2.21 11.59 -12.39
CA VAL A 65 -1.90 11.95 -11.00
C VAL A 65 -0.51 12.57 -10.92
N VAL A 66 0.48 12.00 -11.61
CA VAL A 66 1.85 12.54 -11.71
C VAL A 66 1.84 13.94 -12.34
N GLU A 67 1.07 14.13 -13.42
CA GLU A 67 0.88 15.44 -14.06
C GLU A 67 0.28 16.46 -13.10
N ALA A 68 -0.77 16.07 -12.36
CA ALA A 68 -1.41 16.94 -11.36
C ALA A 68 -0.48 17.31 -10.19
N VAL A 69 0.42 16.41 -9.81
CA VAL A 69 1.45 16.67 -8.79
C VAL A 69 2.50 17.67 -9.28
N ALA A 70 2.72 17.73 -10.59
CA ALA A 70 3.64 18.68 -11.24
C ALA A 70 5.04 18.70 -10.60
N GLY A 71 5.55 17.52 -10.22
CA GLY A 71 6.86 17.34 -9.62
C GLY A 71 7.04 17.95 -8.22
N ARG A 72 5.98 18.42 -7.55
CA ARG A 72 6.08 19.02 -6.20
C ARG A 72 6.50 18.01 -5.13
N VAL A 73 6.11 16.76 -5.30
CA VAL A 73 6.47 15.63 -4.43
C VAL A 73 6.69 14.38 -5.28
N PRO A 74 7.52 13.41 -4.83
CA PRO A 74 7.65 12.13 -5.50
C PRO A 74 6.33 11.35 -5.48
N VAL A 75 6.07 10.65 -6.58
CA VAL A 75 4.95 9.71 -6.75
C VAL A 75 5.50 8.31 -6.95
N GLY A 76 4.98 7.33 -6.22
CA GLY A 76 5.34 5.92 -6.38
C GLY A 76 4.15 5.04 -6.76
N LEU A 77 4.43 3.89 -7.38
CA LEU A 77 3.45 2.87 -7.74
C LEU A 77 3.86 1.53 -7.12
N ALA A 78 2.90 0.76 -6.62
CA ALA A 78 3.14 -0.65 -6.31
C ALA A 78 3.42 -1.45 -7.60
N MET A 79 4.57 -2.11 -7.63
CA MET A 79 4.99 -2.98 -8.73
C MET A 79 5.28 -4.38 -8.19
N PHE A 80 4.95 -5.41 -8.96
CA PHE A 80 5.16 -6.81 -8.62
C PHE A 80 6.33 -7.36 -9.44
N GLY A 81 7.27 -8.05 -8.79
CA GLY A 81 8.37 -8.72 -9.47
C GLY A 81 7.97 -10.08 -10.05
N MET A 82 8.91 -10.73 -10.74
CA MET A 82 8.67 -11.99 -11.50
C MET A 82 8.11 -13.10 -10.63
N GLU A 83 8.64 -13.21 -9.42
CA GLU A 83 8.23 -14.11 -8.34
C GLU A 83 6.76 -13.96 -7.93
N SER A 84 6.14 -12.81 -8.20
CA SER A 84 4.73 -12.54 -7.87
C SER A 84 3.81 -12.50 -9.10
N LEU A 85 4.32 -12.61 -10.34
CA LEU A 85 3.49 -12.37 -11.53
C LEU A 85 2.34 -13.37 -11.69
N THR A 86 2.59 -14.66 -11.50
CA THR A 86 1.55 -15.68 -11.64
C THR A 86 0.51 -15.54 -10.52
N SER A 87 0.95 -15.33 -9.28
CA SER A 87 0.08 -15.25 -8.12
C SER A 87 -0.73 -13.94 -8.10
N VAL A 88 -0.16 -12.81 -8.51
CA VAL A 88 -0.92 -11.54 -8.63
C VAL A 88 -1.91 -11.60 -9.80
N ALA A 89 -1.57 -12.26 -10.91
CA ALA A 89 -2.51 -12.48 -12.01
C ALA A 89 -3.70 -13.35 -11.57
N ALA A 90 -3.45 -14.40 -10.79
CA ALA A 90 -4.51 -15.23 -10.21
C ALA A 90 -5.36 -14.46 -9.20
N TYR A 91 -4.73 -13.69 -8.30
CA TYR A 91 -5.43 -12.79 -7.36
C TYR A 91 -6.37 -11.84 -8.11
N LYS A 92 -5.85 -11.17 -9.15
CA LYS A 92 -6.63 -10.25 -9.98
C LYS A 92 -7.83 -10.94 -10.63
N ALA A 93 -7.64 -12.12 -11.23
CA ALA A 93 -8.72 -12.85 -11.89
C ALA A 93 -9.86 -13.22 -10.92
N ARG A 94 -9.52 -13.59 -9.69
CA ARG A 94 -10.48 -13.90 -8.63
C ARG A 94 -11.24 -12.66 -8.15
N ALA A 95 -10.53 -11.55 -7.93
CA ALA A 95 -11.15 -10.27 -7.59
C ALA A 95 -12.13 -9.80 -8.68
N GLU A 96 -11.77 -9.93 -9.97
CA GLU A 96 -12.66 -9.59 -11.10
C GLU A 96 -13.85 -10.53 -11.23
N ALA A 97 -13.74 -11.76 -10.71
CA ALA A 97 -14.86 -12.69 -10.61
C ALA A 97 -15.79 -12.38 -9.42
N GLY A 98 -15.48 -11.36 -8.62
CA GLY A 98 -16.28 -10.93 -7.47
C GLY A 98 -16.02 -11.76 -6.20
N GLU A 99 -14.90 -12.47 -6.12
CA GLU A 99 -14.51 -13.11 -4.87
C GLU A 99 -14.11 -12.04 -3.84
N ALA A 100 -14.57 -12.20 -2.60
CA ALA A 100 -14.14 -11.36 -1.49
C ALA A 100 -12.71 -11.72 -1.11
N MET A 101 -11.79 -10.76 -1.24
CA MET A 101 -10.36 -10.96 -1.05
C MET A 101 -9.88 -10.33 0.24
N THR A 102 -8.86 -10.92 0.86
CA THR A 102 -8.16 -10.27 1.99
C THR A 102 -6.77 -9.79 1.55
N ALA A 103 -6.52 -8.47 1.59
CA ALA A 103 -5.24 -7.86 1.26
C ALA A 103 -4.61 -7.18 2.47
N ALA A 104 -3.27 -7.12 2.51
CA ALA A 104 -2.53 -6.38 3.51
C ALA A 104 -1.62 -5.31 2.90
N PHE A 105 -1.49 -4.20 3.61
CA PHE A 105 -0.68 -3.05 3.26
C PHE A 105 0.26 -2.78 4.44
N ILE A 106 1.50 -3.21 4.31
CA ILE A 106 2.52 -3.00 5.35
C ILE A 106 3.23 -1.68 5.06
N VAL A 107 3.19 -0.76 6.02
CA VAL A 107 3.66 0.62 5.84
C VAL A 107 4.74 0.96 6.85
N ILE A 108 5.91 1.40 6.40
CA ILE A 108 6.95 1.91 7.32
C ILE A 108 6.51 3.26 7.91
N VAL A 109 6.26 3.27 9.22
CA VAL A 109 5.98 4.44 10.04
C VAL A 109 6.82 4.36 11.31
N PRO A 110 7.93 5.12 11.42
CA PRO A 110 8.82 5.02 12.57
C PRO A 110 8.12 5.23 13.91
N GLY A 111 8.44 4.38 14.89
CA GLY A 111 7.90 4.48 16.25
C GLY A 111 6.53 3.83 16.47
N THR A 112 6.05 3.01 15.54
CA THR A 112 4.82 2.21 15.71
C THR A 112 5.12 0.79 16.21
N ASP A 113 4.10 0.14 16.78
CA ASP A 113 4.05 -1.29 17.09
C ASP A 113 3.02 -1.97 16.16
N PRO A 114 3.43 -2.90 15.26
CA PRO A 114 2.53 -3.51 14.29
C PRO A 114 1.39 -4.33 14.93
N ARG A 115 1.48 -4.69 16.22
CA ARG A 115 0.41 -5.40 16.93
C ARG A 115 -0.76 -4.49 17.27
N THR A 116 -0.50 -3.20 17.51
CA THR A 116 -1.51 -2.23 17.94
C THR A 116 -1.79 -1.16 16.90
N ASP A 117 -0.78 -0.75 16.13
CA ASP A 117 -0.86 0.29 15.12
C ASP A 117 -1.25 -0.30 13.76
N ARG A 118 -2.44 -0.89 13.74
CA ARG A 118 -3.04 -1.47 12.55
C ARG A 118 -4.53 -1.14 12.46
N VAL A 119 -5.03 -1.08 11.24
CA VAL A 119 -6.41 -0.74 10.94
C VAL A 119 -6.95 -1.73 9.93
N VAL A 120 -8.13 -2.27 10.22
CA VAL A 120 -8.87 -3.13 9.29
C VAL A 120 -10.03 -2.34 8.69
N ARG A 121 -10.24 -2.49 7.38
CA ARG A 121 -11.37 -1.95 6.64
C ARG A 121 -12.08 -3.08 5.93
N GLU A 122 -13.35 -3.24 6.22
CA GLU A 122 -14.25 -4.09 5.44
C GLU A 122 -14.81 -3.25 4.29
N HIS A 123 -14.94 -3.84 3.12
CA HIS A 123 -15.50 -3.20 1.92
C HIS A 123 -16.20 -4.26 1.06
N GLU A 124 -16.84 -3.84 -0.03
CA GLU A 124 -17.57 -4.77 -0.91
C GLU A 124 -16.67 -5.87 -1.49
N GLY A 125 -15.41 -5.53 -1.79
CA GLY A 125 -14.42 -6.46 -2.34
C GLY A 125 -13.73 -7.35 -1.31
N GLY A 126 -14.12 -7.30 -0.03
CA GLY A 126 -13.52 -8.07 1.05
C GLY A 126 -12.91 -7.20 2.13
N ARG A 127 -11.64 -7.41 2.45
CA ARG A 127 -10.99 -6.85 3.63
C ARG A 127 -9.58 -6.33 3.35
N ALA A 128 -9.31 -5.11 3.81
CA ALA A 128 -8.02 -4.45 3.71
C ALA A 128 -7.40 -4.23 5.10
N LEU A 129 -6.19 -4.76 5.31
CA LEU A 129 -5.43 -4.64 6.54
C LEU A 129 -4.27 -3.66 6.35
N PHE A 130 -4.31 -2.51 7.01
CA PHE A 130 -3.21 -1.53 7.01
C PHE A 130 -2.40 -1.68 8.28
N VAL A 131 -1.13 -2.08 8.17
CA VAL A 131 -0.28 -2.40 9.33
C VAL A 131 0.97 -1.52 9.32
N ALA A 132 1.16 -0.74 10.38
CA ALA A 132 2.33 0.12 10.50
C ALA A 132 3.50 -0.65 11.13
N VAL A 133 4.65 -0.66 10.46
CA VAL A 133 5.90 -1.21 11.00
C VAL A 133 6.90 -0.09 11.29
N PRO A 134 7.69 -0.19 12.39
CA PRO A 134 8.64 0.87 12.73
C PRO A 134 9.80 0.95 11.72
N GLU A 135 10.16 -0.19 11.14
CA GLU A 135 11.26 -0.34 10.18
C GLU A 135 11.06 -1.59 9.31
N GLU A 136 11.82 -1.67 8.22
CA GLU A 136 11.73 -2.73 7.21
C GLU A 136 12.02 -4.14 7.76
N SER A 137 12.92 -4.26 8.74
CA SER A 137 13.28 -5.52 9.40
C SER A 137 12.12 -6.19 10.16
N ALA A 138 11.10 -5.43 10.56
CA ALA A 138 9.94 -5.97 11.27
C ALA A 138 8.89 -6.60 10.31
N ALA A 139 8.95 -6.26 9.02
CA ALA A 139 7.94 -6.67 8.04
C ALA A 139 7.86 -8.18 7.76
N PRO A 140 8.97 -8.95 7.73
CA PRO A 140 8.90 -10.39 7.44
C PRO A 140 8.07 -11.18 8.47
N GLU A 141 8.27 -10.91 9.76
CA GLU A 141 7.49 -11.55 10.83
C GLU A 141 6.01 -11.16 10.74
N VAL A 142 5.72 -9.87 10.56
CA VAL A 142 4.35 -9.37 10.37
C VAL A 142 3.68 -10.01 9.15
N ALA A 143 4.39 -10.16 8.03
CA ALA A 143 3.83 -10.77 6.83
C ALA A 143 3.48 -12.26 7.03
N ALA A 144 4.38 -13.02 7.67
CA ALA A 144 4.14 -14.43 8.00
C ALA A 144 2.95 -14.59 8.95
N ASP A 145 2.86 -13.74 9.98
CA ASP A 145 1.75 -13.74 10.93
C ASP A 145 0.42 -13.41 10.26
N LEU A 146 0.37 -12.41 9.39
CA LEU A 146 -0.84 -12.03 8.64
C LEU A 146 -1.28 -13.16 7.71
N LEU A 147 -0.35 -13.82 7.02
CA LEU A 147 -0.67 -14.99 6.19
C LEU A 147 -1.27 -16.11 7.03
N ALA A 148 -0.65 -16.45 8.16
CA ALA A 148 -1.09 -17.56 9.01
C ALA A 148 -2.40 -17.29 9.76
N SER A 149 -2.60 -16.06 10.24
CA SER A 149 -3.72 -15.73 11.15
C SER A 149 -4.91 -15.05 10.47
N GLU A 150 -4.67 -14.25 9.43
CA GLU A 150 -5.70 -13.45 8.75
C GLU A 150 -6.02 -13.99 7.35
N GLY A 151 -5.24 -14.95 6.86
CA GLY A 151 -5.40 -15.53 5.53
C GLY A 151 -5.22 -14.51 4.41
N VAL A 152 -4.28 -13.58 4.56
CA VAL A 152 -4.04 -12.55 3.54
C VAL A 152 -3.56 -13.20 2.23
N GLU A 153 -4.07 -12.71 1.11
CA GLU A 153 -3.88 -13.30 -0.22
C GLU A 153 -3.00 -12.43 -1.11
N LEU A 154 -2.63 -11.24 -0.65
CA LEU A 154 -1.74 -10.29 -1.30
C LEU A 154 -1.18 -9.34 -0.23
N ILE A 155 0.10 -8.97 -0.36
CA ILE A 155 0.72 -7.93 0.48
C ILE A 155 1.37 -6.87 -0.41
N GLU A 156 1.13 -5.60 -0.11
CA GLU A 156 1.86 -4.48 -0.69
C GLU A 156 2.69 -3.74 0.37
N LEU A 157 3.90 -3.37 -0.02
CA LEU A 157 4.90 -2.74 0.83
C LEU A 157 5.05 -1.26 0.48
N TYR A 158 4.69 -0.42 1.44
CA TYR A 158 4.75 1.04 1.35
C TYR A 158 5.67 1.59 2.44
N GLY A 159 6.09 2.84 2.30
CA GLY A 159 6.99 3.40 3.29
C GLY A 159 8.34 3.84 2.74
N GLY A 160 8.71 3.32 1.57
CA GLY A 160 10.10 3.32 1.08
C GLY A 160 10.86 2.07 1.47
N PHE A 161 10.19 0.90 1.44
CA PHE A 161 10.87 -0.40 1.47
C PHE A 161 11.93 -0.48 0.36
N SER A 162 13.01 -1.19 0.64
CA SER A 162 14.03 -1.51 -0.34
C SER A 162 13.71 -2.82 -1.06
N PRO A 163 14.36 -3.10 -2.21
CA PRO A 163 14.32 -4.42 -2.81
C PRO A 163 14.80 -5.53 -1.84
N THR A 164 15.75 -5.23 -0.95
CA THR A 164 16.28 -6.20 0.01
C THR A 164 15.25 -6.60 1.07
N GLY A 165 14.48 -5.67 1.64
CA GLY A 165 13.43 -6.06 2.59
C GLY A 165 12.20 -6.62 1.89
N ALA A 166 11.86 -6.17 0.69
CA ALA A 166 10.85 -6.85 -0.12
C ALA A 166 11.19 -8.33 -0.34
N ALA A 167 12.46 -8.64 -0.70
CA ALA A 167 12.93 -10.01 -0.81
C ALA A 167 12.78 -10.80 0.50
N ARG A 168 13.12 -10.20 1.65
CA ARG A 168 12.92 -10.84 2.96
C ARG A 168 11.46 -11.12 3.28
N VAL A 169 10.54 -10.24 2.87
CA VAL A 169 9.10 -10.49 3.03
C VAL A 169 8.66 -11.65 2.14
N ILE A 170 9.09 -11.70 0.88
CA ILE A 170 8.81 -12.79 -0.05
C ILE A 170 9.30 -14.13 0.52
N GLU A 171 10.54 -14.17 1.02
CA GLU A 171 11.12 -15.36 1.66
C GLU A 171 10.33 -15.80 2.90
N ALA A 172 9.89 -14.85 3.74
CA ALA A 172 9.16 -15.18 4.97
C ALA A 172 7.77 -15.77 4.74
N VAL A 173 7.15 -15.49 3.59
CA VAL A 173 5.89 -16.12 3.17
C VAL A 173 6.08 -17.26 2.18
N ASP A 174 7.32 -17.72 1.97
CA ASP A 174 7.70 -18.77 1.01
C ASP A 174 7.13 -18.53 -0.40
N ALA A 175 7.08 -17.26 -0.83
CA ALA A 175 6.45 -16.81 -2.08
C ALA A 175 5.01 -17.32 -2.30
N ALA A 176 4.29 -17.66 -1.23
CA ALA A 176 2.94 -18.25 -1.30
C ALA A 176 1.88 -17.27 -1.83
N ILE A 177 2.10 -15.97 -1.65
CA ILE A 177 1.21 -14.88 -2.05
C ILE A 177 2.01 -13.78 -2.78
N PRO A 178 1.39 -13.00 -3.68
CA PRO A 178 2.07 -11.91 -4.36
C PRO A 178 2.46 -10.79 -3.39
N ILE A 179 3.70 -10.33 -3.55
CA ILE A 179 4.24 -9.18 -2.81
C ILE A 179 4.51 -8.03 -3.79
N GLY A 180 3.84 -6.90 -3.57
CA GLY A 180 4.04 -5.66 -4.32
C GLY A 180 4.96 -4.71 -3.55
N LEU A 181 5.81 -3.98 -4.27
CA LEU A 181 6.69 -2.95 -3.70
C LEU A 181 6.39 -1.60 -4.32
N ALA A 182 6.12 -0.58 -3.49
CA ALA A 182 5.99 0.79 -3.96
C ALA A 182 7.35 1.35 -4.45
N ALA A 183 7.52 1.43 -5.77
CA ALA A 183 8.67 2.03 -6.41
C ALA A 183 8.38 3.50 -6.75
N ARG A 184 9.32 4.40 -6.43
CA ARG A 184 9.22 5.83 -6.76
C ARG A 184 9.98 6.12 -8.06
N ALA A 185 9.41 7.02 -8.87
CA ALA A 185 10.11 7.64 -10.00
C ALA A 185 11.02 8.78 -9.52
#